data_AF-A0A3M5TVN5-F1
#
_entry.id   AF-A0A3M5TVN5-F1
#
_cell.length_a   1.000
_cell.length_b   1.000
_cell.length_c   1.000
_cell.angle_alpha   90.00
_cell.angle_beta   90.00
_cell.angle_gamma   90.00
#
_symmetry.space_group_name_H-M   'P 1'
#
loop_
_entity.id
_entity.type
_entity.pdbx_description
1 polymer ?
#
loop_
_entity_poly.entity_id
_entity_poly.type
_entity_poly.pdbx_seq_one_letter_code
_entity_poly.pdbx_strand_id
1 'polypeptide(L)'
;MTISMDARALLIDSVEQGLAGGSLELGSAVRRLRIEVTGLHQSQFARMCKISVRTLVHIEHGDGNPTLKSLNAVFRPFGLQMGVVKVRRNRP
;
A
#
# COMPACT_ATOMS: atom_id res chain seq x y z
N MET A 1 -4.88 -13.60 -15.40
CA MET A 1 -4.22 -12.72 -16.39
C MET A 1 -2.95 -12.22 -15.72
N THR A 2 -1.77 -12.71 -16.12
CA THR A 2 -0.51 -12.37 -15.46
C THR A 2 -0.01 -11.06 -16.02
N ILE A 3 0.11 -10.03 -15.17
CA ILE A 3 0.64 -8.73 -15.57
C ILE A 3 2.13 -8.89 -15.95
N SER A 4 2.60 -8.20 -16.99
CA SER A 4 4.03 -8.19 -17.34
C SER A 4 4.87 -7.64 -16.17
N MET A 5 6.11 -8.11 -16.02
CA MET A 5 7.00 -7.63 -14.96
C MET A 5 7.23 -6.11 -15.02
N ASP A 6 7.33 -5.55 -16.22
CA ASP A 6 7.48 -4.11 -16.42
C ASP A 6 6.23 -3.34 -15.98
N ALA A 7 5.05 -3.83 -16.34
CA ALA A 7 3.78 -3.24 -15.93
C ALA A 7 3.58 -3.32 -14.42
N ARG A 8 4.04 -4.40 -13.77
CA ARG A 8 4.05 -4.52 -12.31
C ARG A 8 4.89 -3.44 -11.66
N ALA A 9 6.11 -3.22 -12.17
CA ALA A 9 7.03 -2.22 -11.63
C ALA A 9 6.47 -0.80 -11.76
N LEU A 10 5.90 -0.46 -12.93
CA LEU A 10 5.28 0.84 -13.18
C LEU A 10 4.11 1.14 -12.23
N LEU A 11 3.28 0.13 -11.92
CA LEU A 11 2.17 0.30 -10.97
C LEU A 11 2.68 0.55 -9.54
N ILE A 12 3.70 -0.19 -9.10
CA ILE A 12 4.28 0.00 -7.77
C ILE A 12 4.91 1.38 -7.64
N ASP A 13 5.64 1.83 -8.67
CA ASP A 13 6.25 3.16 -8.72
C ASP A 13 5.19 4.27 -8.72
N SER A 14 4.11 4.12 -9.50
CA SER A 14 2.98 5.05 -9.47
C SER A 14 2.32 5.17 -8.10
N VAL A 15 2.19 4.06 -7.36
CA VAL A 15 1.65 4.06 -5.99
C VAL A 15 2.60 4.74 -5.02
N GLU A 16 3.91 4.48 -5.12
CA GLU A 16 4.93 5.12 -4.28
C GLU A 16 4.96 6.64 -4.48
N GLN A 17 4.99 7.08 -5.74
CA GLN A 17 5.00 8.51 -6.07
C GLN A 17 3.73 9.21 -5.60
N GLY A 18 2.57 8.56 -5.74
CA GLY A 18 1.30 9.09 -5.24
C GLY A 18 1.28 9.25 -3.72
N LEU A 19 1.83 8.27 -2.98
CA LEU A 19 1.97 8.34 -1.53
C LEU A 19 2.96 9.44 -1.11
N ALA A 20 4.13 9.50 -1.74
CA ALA A 20 5.17 10.49 -1.45
C ALA A 20 4.76 11.93 -1.82
N GLY A 21 3.91 12.07 -2.84
CA GLY A 21 3.31 13.33 -3.26
C GLY A 21 2.11 13.78 -2.43
N GLY A 22 1.52 12.88 -1.63
CA GLY A 22 0.30 13.14 -0.86
C GLY A 22 -0.99 13.19 -1.71
N SER A 23 -0.92 12.79 -2.98
CA SER A 23 -2.09 12.71 -3.87
C SER A 23 -2.85 11.39 -3.73
N LEU A 24 -2.25 10.41 -3.05
CA LEU A 24 -2.84 9.10 -2.78
C LEU A 24 -2.84 8.83 -1.28
N GLU A 25 -4.00 8.53 -0.73
CA GLU A 25 -4.13 8.12 0.66
C GLU A 25 -3.62 6.70 0.89
N LEU A 26 -3.17 6.43 2.12
CA LEU A 26 -2.57 5.15 2.51
C LEU A 26 -3.50 3.95 2.25
N GLY A 27 -4.78 4.06 2.61
CA GLY A 27 -5.76 2.98 2.42
C GLY A 27 -6.01 2.69 0.94
N SER A 28 -6.16 3.75 0.14
CA SER A 28 -6.28 3.66 -1.31
C SER A 28 -5.05 3.02 -1.96
N ALA A 29 -3.84 3.42 -1.55
CA ALA A 29 -2.60 2.81 -2.03
C ALA A 29 -2.53 1.30 -1.75
N VAL A 30 -2.86 0.87 -0.54
CA VAL A 30 -2.88 -0.55 -0.16
C VAL A 30 -3.92 -1.32 -0.98
N ARG A 31 -5.11 -0.75 -1.18
CA ARG A 31 -6.15 -1.36 -2.01
C ARG A 31 -5.71 -1.49 -3.48
N ARG A 32 -5.03 -0.48 -4.04
CA ARG A 32 -4.48 -0.52 -5.41
C ARG A 32 -3.43 -1.62 -5.54
N LEU A 33 -2.48 -1.69 -4.60
CA LEU A 33 -1.48 -2.76 -4.56
C LEU A 33 -2.13 -4.15 -4.50
N ARG A 34 -3.18 -4.32 -3.70
CA ARG A 34 -3.92 -5.57 -3.63
C ARG A 34 -4.60 -5.92 -4.97
N ILE A 35 -5.39 -5.02 -5.53
CA ILE A 35 -6.23 -5.32 -6.70
C ILE A 35 -5.42 -5.30 -8.00
N GLU A 36 -4.67 -4.22 -8.25
CA GLU A 36 -4.01 -3.98 -9.53
C GLU A 36 -2.71 -4.78 -9.67
N VAL A 37 -1.96 -4.98 -8.58
CA VAL A 37 -0.65 -5.66 -8.64
C VAL A 37 -0.76 -7.15 -8.38
N THR A 38 -1.62 -7.57 -7.43
CA THR A 38 -1.74 -8.99 -7.06
C THR A 38 -3.02 -9.68 -7.54
N GLY A 39 -4.09 -8.91 -7.82
CA GLY A 39 -5.40 -9.48 -8.17
C GLY A 39 -6.07 -10.26 -7.02
N LEU A 40 -5.63 -10.09 -5.77
CA LEU A 40 -6.10 -10.89 -4.64
C LEU A 40 -7.29 -10.26 -3.92
N HIS A 41 -8.17 -11.12 -3.41
CA HIS A 41 -9.19 -10.68 -2.45
C HIS A 41 -8.56 -10.45 -1.06
N GLN A 42 -9.25 -9.69 -0.21
CA GLN A 42 -8.72 -9.24 1.10
C GLN A 42 -8.17 -10.38 1.97
N SER A 43 -8.85 -11.53 2.02
CA SER A 43 -8.42 -12.67 2.82
C SER A 43 -7.10 -13.29 2.33
N GLN A 44 -6.93 -13.42 1.01
CA GLN A 44 -5.70 -13.93 0.40
C GLN A 44 -4.55 -12.94 0.56
N PHE A 45 -4.83 -11.65 0.36
CA PHE A 45 -3.85 -10.59 0.50
C PHE A 45 -3.36 -10.45 1.94
N ALA A 46 -4.27 -10.43 2.92
CA ALA A 46 -3.92 -10.38 4.35
C ALA A 46 -3.02 -11.56 4.75
N ARG A 47 -3.31 -12.76 4.22
CA ARG A 47 -2.46 -13.95 4.41
C ARG A 47 -1.07 -13.77 3.81
N MET A 48 -0.98 -13.24 2.59
CA MET A 48 0.30 -12.94 1.93
C MET A 48 1.13 -11.94 2.75
N CYS A 49 0.49 -10.90 3.28
CA CYS A 49 1.12 -9.89 4.13
C CYS A 49 1.31 -10.34 5.59
N LYS A 50 0.88 -11.55 5.96
CA LYS A 50 0.97 -12.10 7.34
C LYS A 50 0.31 -11.19 8.40
N ILE A 51 -0.86 -10.64 8.07
CA ILE A 51 -1.70 -9.84 8.98
C ILE A 51 -3.13 -10.38 9.03
N SER A 52 -3.92 -9.94 10.01
CA SER A 52 -5.34 -10.30 10.06
C SER A 52 -6.13 -9.58 8.95
N VAL A 53 -7.21 -10.19 8.47
CA VAL A 53 -8.12 -9.55 7.49
C VAL A 53 -8.70 -8.26 8.05
N ARG A 54 -9.04 -8.25 9.35
CA ARG A 54 -9.53 -7.04 10.04
C ARG A 54 -8.51 -5.91 9.98
N THR A 55 -7.24 -6.21 10.22
CA THR A 55 -6.15 -5.23 10.11
C THR A 55 -6.05 -4.66 8.69
N LEU A 56 -6.12 -5.53 7.67
CA LEU A 56 -6.12 -5.07 6.29
C LEU A 56 -7.32 -4.17 5.97
N VAL A 57 -8.53 -4.55 6.38
CA VAL A 57 -9.76 -3.76 6.15
C VAL A 57 -9.66 -2.38 6.79
N HIS A 58 -9.20 -2.31 8.05
CA HIS A 58 -8.99 -1.04 8.73
C HIS A 58 -7.97 -0.15 7.99
N ILE A 59 -6.86 -0.73 7.53
CA ILE A 59 -5.87 -0.01 6.72
C ILE A 59 -6.51 0.50 5.42
N GLU A 60 -7.24 -0.34 4.68
CA GLU A 60 -7.86 0.02 3.40
C GLU A 60 -8.94 1.09 3.51
N HIS A 61 -9.69 1.12 4.62
CA HIS A 61 -10.68 2.15 4.89
C HIS A 61 -10.08 3.46 5.42
N GLY A 62 -8.79 3.47 5.78
CA GLY A 62 -8.19 4.61 6.47
C GLY A 62 -8.68 4.77 7.92
N ASP A 63 -9.35 3.74 8.45
CA ASP A 63 -9.92 3.74 9.79
C ASP A 63 -8.88 3.28 10.83
N GLY A 64 -8.57 4.16 11.78
CA GLY A 64 -7.72 3.89 12.92
C GLY A 64 -6.24 4.23 12.70
N ASN A 65 -5.38 3.76 13.62
CA ASN A 65 -3.94 4.05 13.63
C ASN A 65 -3.15 2.74 13.42
N PRO A 66 -2.96 2.29 12.17
CA PRO A 66 -2.22 1.07 11.91
C PRO A 66 -0.76 1.19 12.37
N THR A 67 -0.26 0.15 13.01
CA THR A 67 1.13 0.15 13.47
C THR A 67 2.10 0.18 12.28
N LEU A 68 3.28 0.78 12.45
CA LEU A 68 4.35 0.72 11.45
C LEU A 68 4.70 -0.73 11.06
N LYS A 69 4.60 -1.68 12.00
CA LYS A 69 4.79 -3.10 11.73
C LYS A 69 3.78 -3.64 10.73
N SER A 70 2.50 -3.31 10.91
CA SER A 70 1.42 -3.72 9.99
C SER A 70 1.59 -3.10 8.61
N LEU A 71 1.92 -1.80 8.54
CA LEU A 71 2.18 -1.12 7.27
C LEU A 71 3.36 -1.72 6.53
N ASN A 72 4.49 -1.92 7.22
CA ASN A 72 5.65 -2.58 6.63
C ASN A 72 5.34 -4.02 6.16
N ALA A 73 4.50 -4.77 6.88
CA ALA A 73 4.08 -6.09 6.45
C ALA A 73 3.30 -6.07 5.12
N VAL A 74 2.52 -5.02 4.88
CA VAL A 74 1.78 -4.82 3.62
C VAL A 74 2.69 -4.37 2.48
N PHE A 75 3.67 -3.51 2.75
CA PHE A 75 4.54 -2.92 1.72
C PHE A 75 5.71 -3.82 1.30
N ARG A 76 6.23 -4.65 2.21
CA ARG A 76 7.40 -5.52 1.95
C ARG A 76 7.28 -6.44 0.72
N PRO A 77 6.13 -7.09 0.42
CA PRO A 77 5.96 -7.89 -0.80
C PRO A 77 6.16 -7.11 -2.12
N PHE A 78 6.13 -5.78 -2.06
CA PHE A 78 6.32 -4.89 -3.21
C PHE A 78 7.70 -4.23 -3.23
N GLY A 79 8.59 -4.57 -2.30
CA GLY A 79 9.88 -3.88 -2.15
C GLY A 79 9.77 -2.50 -1.52
N LEU A 80 8.63 -2.19 -0.89
CA LEU A 80 8.36 -0.91 -0.24
C LEU A 80 8.44 -1.04 1.29
N GLN A 81 8.71 0.09 1.97
CA GLN A 81 8.65 0.19 3.43
C GLN A 81 8.29 1.61 3.85
N MET A 82 7.74 1.76 5.05
CA MET A 82 7.52 3.06 5.68
C MET A 82 8.85 3.73 6.03
N GLY A 83 8.95 5.02 5.77
CA GLY A 83 10.14 5.83 6.06
C GLY A 83 9.79 7.25 6.49
N VAL A 84 10.81 7.99 6.92
CA VAL A 84 10.68 9.40 7.29
C VAL A 84 10.83 10.26 6.03
N VAL A 85 9.89 11.16 5.79
CA VAL A 85 9.92 12.11 4.67
C VAL A 85 9.88 13.55 5.19
N LYS A 86 10.31 14.51 4.36
CA LYS A 86 10.16 15.94 4.70
C LYS A 86 8.67 16.28 4.73
N VAL A 87 8.24 16.95 5.80
CA VAL A 87 6.88 17.51 5.87
C VAL A 87 6.76 18.60 4.80
N ARG A 88 5.92 18.37 3.79
CA ARG A 88 5.58 19.38 2.79
C ARG A 88 4.63 20.40 3.43
N ARG A 89 5.17 21.54 3.88
CA ARG A 89 4.33 22.67 4.27
C ARG A 89 3.89 23.37 2.99
N ASN A 90 2.59 23.30 2.67
CA ASN A 90 2.02 24.15 1.64
C ASN A 90 2.03 25.58 2.22
N ARG A 91 3.10 26.34 1.93
CA ARG A 91 3.19 27.74 2.34
C ARG A 91 2.28 28.52 1.38
N PRO A 92 1.32 29.31 1.87
CA PRO A 92 0.51 30.18 1.02
C PRO A 92 1.38 31.21 0.29
#